data_AF-A0A3C2E851-F1
#
_entry.id   AF-A0A3C2E851-F1
#
_cell.length_a   1.000
_cell.length_b   1.000
_cell.length_c   1.000
_cell.angle_alpha   90.00
_cell.angle_beta   90.00
_cell.angle_gamma   90.00
#
_symmetry.space_group_name_H-M   'P 1'
#
loop_
_entity.id
_entity.type
_entity.pdbx_description
1 polymer ?
#
loop_
_entity_poly.entity_id
_entity_poly.type
_entity_poly.pdbx_seq_one_letter_code
_entity_poly.pdbx_strand_id
1 'polypeptide(L)' 'LAAVQGMDFHDGLTSSSPLEAARKTVRAAVAKLEDDRYLAPDLEAATRLVSTGAVLIGAGELPGLETA' A
#
# COMPACT_ATOMS: atom_id res chain seq x y z
N LEU A 1 5.07 -2.39 0.03
CA LEU A 1 5.75 -1.99 1.27
C LEU A 1 6.90 -1.01 1.03
N ALA A 2 7.96 -1.41 0.29
CA ALA A 2 9.12 -0.54 0.04
C ALA A 2 8.77 0.82 -0.59
N ALA A 3 7.90 0.85 -1.61
CA ALA A 3 7.48 2.11 -2.25
C ALA A 3 6.77 3.06 -1.26
N VAL A 4 5.84 2.53 -0.46
CA VAL A 4 5.13 3.30 0.58
C VAL A 4 6.11 3.83 1.63
N GLN A 5 7.13 3.04 2.02
CA GLN A 5 8.20 3.51 2.89
C GLN A 5 9.03 4.63 2.25
N GLY A 6 9.37 4.50 0.97
CA GLY A 6 10.07 5.55 0.22
C GLY A 6 9.26 6.85 0.14
N MET A 7 7.95 6.75 -0.08
CA MET A 7 7.04 7.91 -0.04
C MET A 7 7.05 8.60 1.33
N ASP A 8 7.13 7.83 2.43
CA ASP A 8 7.19 8.39 3.78
C ASP A 8 8.50 9.12 4.08
N PHE A 9 9.60 8.79 3.40
CA PHE A 9 10.86 9.53 3.55
C PHE A 9 10.85 10.89 2.83
N HIS A 10 9.91 11.11 1.93
CA HIS A 10 9.72 12.36 1.20
C HIS A 10 8.63 13.24 1.85
N ASP A 11 8.62 13.33 3.18
CA ASP A 11 7.61 14.08 3.92
C ASP A 11 7.42 15.50 3.34
N GLY A 12 6.16 15.90 3.15
CA GLY A 12 5.77 17.14 2.47
C GLY A 12 5.52 17.03 0.96
N LEU A 13 5.88 15.93 0.29
CA LEU A 13 5.49 15.66 -1.10
C LEU A 13 4.25 14.76 -1.17
N THR A 14 3.41 15.02 -2.18
CA THR A 14 2.19 14.24 -2.45
C THR A 14 2.26 13.60 -3.82
N SER A 15 1.87 12.33 -3.91
CA SER A 15 1.68 11.62 -5.17
C SER A 15 0.30 11.88 -5.77
N SER A 16 -0.05 11.14 -6.83
CA SER A 16 -1.39 11.16 -7.42
C SER A 16 -2.42 10.51 -6.49
N SER A 17 -3.70 10.88 -6.65
CA SER A 17 -4.78 10.41 -5.77
C SER A 17 -4.86 8.87 -5.63
N PRO A 18 -4.72 8.06 -6.71
CA PRO A 18 -4.73 6.60 -6.58
C PRO A 18 -3.53 6.06 -5.77
N LEU A 19 -2.35 6.65 -5.93
CA LEU A 19 -1.16 6.22 -5.19
C LEU A 19 -1.23 6.61 -3.72
N GLU A 20 -1.79 7.78 -3.38
CA GLU A 20 -2.04 8.15 -1.99
C GLU A 20 -3.13 7.27 -1.33
N ALA A 21 -4.15 6.87 -2.08
CA ALA A 21 -5.15 5.90 -1.60
C ALA A 21 -4.50 4.55 -1.28
N ALA A 22 -3.68 4.02 -2.21
CA ALA A 22 -2.94 2.78 -1.99
C ALA A 22 -1.97 2.89 -0.80
N ARG A 23 -1.23 4.00 -0.68
CA ARG A 23 -0.35 4.29 0.46
C ARG A 23 -1.11 4.26 1.79
N LYS A 24 -2.27 4.93 1.85
CA LYS A 24 -3.13 4.95 3.04
C LYS A 24 -3.63 3.55 3.40
N THR A 25 -4.09 2.77 2.43
CA THR A 25 -4.53 1.38 2.66
C THR A 25 -3.41 0.51 3.21
N VAL A 26 -2.19 0.63 2.66
CA VAL A 26 -1.03 -0.09 3.20
C VAL A 26 -0.72 0.35 4.62
N ARG A 27 -0.76 1.65 4.93
CA ARG A 27 -0.45 2.17 6.28
C ARG A 27 -1.51 1.85 7.33
N ALA A 28 -2.75 1.60 6.91
CA ALA A 28 -3.79 1.09 7.79
C ALA A 28 -3.52 -0.36 8.27
N ALA A 29 -2.78 -1.15 7.48
CA ALA A 29 -2.47 -2.55 7.81
C ALA A 29 -1.02 -2.76 8.29
N VAL A 30 -0.08 -1.94 7.83
CA VAL A 30 1.35 -2.06 8.08
C VAL A 30 1.93 -0.70 8.44
N ALA A 31 2.31 -0.54 9.70
CA ALA A 31 2.93 0.67 10.21
C ALA A 31 4.21 1.03 9.43
N LYS A 32 4.56 2.31 9.39
CA LYS A 32 5.87 2.76 8.89
C LYS A 32 6.99 2.03 9.64
N LEU A 33 8.06 1.71 8.94
CA LEU A 33 9.27 1.15 9.56
C LEU A 33 10.07 2.31 10.14
N GLU A 34 10.05 2.47 11.47
CA GLU A 34 10.86 3.46 12.18
C GLU A 34 12.20 2.84 12.59
N ASP A 35 12.13 1.74 13.33
CA ASP A 35 13.26 0.89 13.68
C ASP A 35 13.11 -0.49 13.03
N ASP A 36 14.23 -1.22 12.94
CA ASP A 36 14.23 -2.59 12.46
C ASP A 36 13.31 -3.47 13.33
N ARG A 37 12.49 -4.26 12.65
CA ARG A 37 11.60 -5.24 13.27
C ARG A 37 11.53 -6.50 12.43
N TYR A 38 10.99 -7.56 13.01
CA TYR A 38 10.70 -8.79 12.28
C TYR A 38 9.59 -8.56 11.25
N LEU A 39 9.91 -8.66 9.96
CA LEU A 39 9.02 -8.25 8.86
C LEU A 39 8.00 -9.30 8.41
N ALA A 40 8.08 -10.55 8.88
CA ALA A 40 7.14 -11.59 8.42
C ALA A 40 5.67 -11.21 8.62
N PRO A 41 5.24 -10.63 9.77
CA PRO A 41 3.86 -10.19 9.96
C PRO A 41 3.44 -9.07 8.97
N ASP A 42 4.35 -8.16 8.65
CA ASP A 42 4.10 -7.08 7.70
C ASP A 42 3.94 -7.61 6.27
N LEU A 43 4.77 -8.58 5.89
CA LEU A 43 4.71 -9.25 4.59
C LEU A 43 3.42 -10.07 4.44
N GLU A 44 2.97 -10.75 5.50
CA GLU A 44 1.69 -11.44 5.52
C GLU A 44 0.51 -10.47 5.37
N ALA A 45 0.52 -9.36 6.11
CA ALA A 45 -0.51 -8.32 5.99
C ALA A 45 -0.53 -7.70 4.58
N ALA A 46 0.63 -7.38 4.01
CA ALA A 46 0.73 -6.86 2.66
C ALA A 46 0.27 -7.87 1.61
N THR A 47 0.60 -9.16 1.78
CA THR A 47 0.12 -10.23 0.91
C THR A 47 -1.41 -10.32 0.92
N ARG A 48 -2.03 -10.22 2.11
CA ARG A 48 -3.50 -10.19 2.21
C ARG A 48 -4.09 -9.03 1.40
N LEU A 49 -3.55 -7.82 1.57
CA LEU A 49 -4.03 -6.64 0.83
C LEU A 49 -3.98 -6.83 -0.70
N VAL A 50 -2.93 -7.48 -1.21
CA VAL A 50 -2.80 -7.78 -2.64
C VAL A 50 -3.81 -8.86 -3.05
N SER A 51 -3.87 -9.96 -2.30
CA SER A 51 -4.74 -11.11 -2.63
C SER A 51 -6.24 -10.77 -2.62
N THR A 52 -6.66 -9.80 -1.82
CA THR A 52 -8.06 -9.34 -1.76
C THR A 52 -8.33 -8.16 -2.68
N GLY A 53 -7.36 -7.69 -3.44
CA GLY A 53 -7.50 -6.50 -4.30
C GLY A 53 -7.65 -5.18 -3.53
N ALA A 54 -7.40 -5.14 -2.22
CA ALA A 54 -7.62 -3.94 -1.39
C ALA A 54 -6.75 -2.73 -1.82
N VAL A 55 -5.65 -2.98 -2.53
CA VAL A 55 -4.76 -1.93 -3.07
C VAL A 55 -5.16 -1.44 -4.47
N LEU A 56 -6.19 -2.01 -5.10
CA LEU A 56 -6.68 -1.60 -6.42
C LEU A 56 -7.56 -0.33 -6.37
N ILE A 57 -7.66 0.35 -5.22
CA ILE A 57 -8.47 1.55 -5.06
C ILE A 57 -7.97 2.64 -6.02
N GLY A 58 -8.86 3.07 -6.93
CA GLY A 58 -8.53 4.08 -7.93
C GLY A 58 -7.62 3.57 -9.05
N ALA A 59 -7.31 2.27 -9.10
CA ALA A 59 -6.88 1.65 -10.34
C ALA A 59 -8.03 1.79 -11.35
N GLY A 60 -7.70 2.22 -12.57
CA GLY A 60 -8.70 2.28 -13.65
C GLY A 60 -9.21 0.89 -14.03
N GLU A 61 -9.99 0.82 -15.12
CA GLU A 61 -10.46 -0.46 -15.64
C GLU A 61 -9.28 -1.35 -16.04
N LEU A 62 -9.21 -2.54 -15.45
CA LEU A 62 -8.18 -3.54 -15.72
C LEU A 62 -8.85 -4.77 -16.34
N PRO A 63 -8.41 -5.22 -17.53
CA PRO A 63 -8.95 -6.44 -18.13
C PRO A 63 -8.81 -7.65 -17.20
N GLY A 64 -9.90 -8.40 -17.02
CA GLY A 64 -9.92 -9.60 -16.18
C GLY A 64 -10.10 -9.35 -14.69
N LEU A 65 -10.38 -8.11 -14.27
CA LEU A 65 -10.80 -7.76 -12.91
C LEU A 65 -12.21 -7.18 -12.97
N GLU A 66 -13.15 -7.82 -12.29
CA GLU A 66 -14.48 -7.26 -12.08
C GLU A 66 -14.35 -6.02 -11.18
N THR A 67 -14.87 -4.88 -11.63
CA THR A 67 -14.96 -3.69 -10.79
C THR A 67 -15.98 -3.96 -9.68
N ALA A 68 -15.48 -4.05 -8.44
CA ALA A 68 -16.32 -4.17 -7.24
C ALA A 68 -17.08 -2.88 -6.93
#